data_AF-A0A6G3Z2V3-F1
#
_entry.id   AF-A0A6G3Z2V3-F1
#
_cell.length_a   1.000
_cell.length_b   1.000
_cell.length_c   1.000
_cell.angle_alpha   90.00
_cell.angle_beta   90.00
_cell.angle_gamma   90.00
#
_symmetry.space_group_name_H-M   'P 1'
#
loop_
_entity.id
_entity.type
_entity.pdbx_description
1 polymer ?
#
loop_
_entity_poly.entity_id
_entity_poly.type
_entity_poly.pdbx_seq_one_letter_code
_entity_poly.pdbx_strand_id
1 'polypeptide(L)' 'MTTPSSPSQGIPVNRGHLLTEQTNAASQFLDQLTPLAFVDLVNQEDQKTIALIVPKLTVDAHHLQKFQ' A
#
# COMPACT_ATOMS: atom_id res chain seq x y z
N MET A 1 3.57 40.93 20.53
CA MET A 1 2.30 40.42 19.96
C MET A 1 2.63 39.19 19.15
N THR A 2 1.96 38.08 19.47
CA THR A 2 2.28 36.71 19.10
C THR A 2 2.17 36.45 17.61
N THR A 3 3.14 35.72 17.07
CA THR A 3 3.20 35.23 15.69
C THR A 3 2.03 34.28 15.39
N PRO A 4 1.42 34.33 14.19
CA PRO A 4 0.54 33.26 13.76
C PRO A 4 1.39 32.03 13.43
N SER A 5 1.19 30.97 14.20
CA SER A 5 1.78 29.65 13.97
C SER A 5 1.17 29.09 12.68
N SER A 6 1.98 29.05 11.62
CA SER A 6 1.66 28.29 10.41
C SER A 6 1.37 26.83 10.78
N PRO A 7 0.39 26.18 10.14
CA PRO A 7 0.08 24.79 10.40
C PRO A 7 1.32 23.96 10.07
N SER A 8 1.80 23.20 11.06
CA SER A 8 2.82 22.16 10.87
C SER A 8 2.22 21.10 9.95
N GLN A 9 2.30 21.33 8.64
CA GLN A 9 2.24 20.26 7.68
C GLN A 9 3.49 19.41 7.95
N GLY A 10 3.28 18.27 8.60
CA GLY A 10 4.34 17.32 8.90
C GLY A 10 5.17 17.10 7.64
N ILE A 11 6.47 17.38 7.74
CA ILE A 11 7.41 17.16 6.64
C ILE A 11 7.14 15.73 6.14
N PRO A 12 6.83 15.52 4.85
CA PRO A 12 6.71 14.17 4.32
C PRO A 12 8.08 13.52 4.55
N VAL A 13 8.16 12.66 5.55
CA VAL A 13 9.37 11.93 5.89
C VAL A 13 9.68 11.11 4.65
N ASN A 14 10.68 11.54 3.88
CA ASN A 14 11.14 10.79 2.73
C ASN A 14 11.78 9.52 3.28
N ARG A 15 10.99 8.44 3.37
CA ARG A 15 11.39 7.17 3.96
C ARG A 15 12.33 6.36 3.05
N GLY A 16 12.73 6.92 1.91
CA GLY A 16 13.56 6.27 0.90
C GLY A 16 12.83 6.15 -0.44
N HIS A 17 13.38 5.37 -1.36
CA HIS A 17 12.84 5.17 -2.71
C HIS A 17 12.21 3.78 -2.90
N LEU A 18 12.38 2.88 -1.94
CA LEU A 18 11.80 1.55 -2.04
C LEU A 18 10.30 1.61 -1.78
N LEU A 19 9.56 0.79 -2.51
CA LEU A 19 8.11 0.71 -2.38
C LEU A 19 7.69 0.30 -0.96
N THR A 20 8.48 -0.57 -0.32
CA THR A 20 8.24 -1.08 1.04
C THR A 20 8.45 -0.04 2.14
N GLU A 21 9.12 1.06 1.82
CA GLU A 21 9.38 2.15 2.77
C GLU A 21 8.32 3.25 2.67
N GLN A 22 7.55 3.29 1.58
CA GLN A 22 6.53 4.30 1.38
C GLN A 22 5.35 4.10 2.32
N THR A 23 4.77 5.21 2.78
CA THR A 23 3.55 5.16 3.59
C THR A 23 2.36 4.81 2.71
N ASN A 24 1.52 3.87 3.15
CA ASN A 24 0.29 3.55 2.45
C ASN A 24 -0.73 4.69 2.65
N ALA A 25 -1.13 5.36 1.56
CA ALA A 25 -2.06 6.48 1.61
C ALA A 25 -3.44 6.09 2.19
N ALA A 26 -3.87 4.84 2.03
CA ALA A 26 -5.12 4.34 2.61
C ALA A 26 -5.06 4.17 4.15
N SER A 27 -3.86 4.22 4.73
CA SER A 27 -3.60 4.00 6.16
C SER A 27 -3.30 5.28 6.96
N GLN A 28 -3.57 6.48 6.41
CA GLN A 28 -3.23 7.75 7.07
C GLN A 28 -3.84 7.93 8.46
N PHE A 29 -5.01 7.35 8.72
CA PHE A 29 -5.75 7.47 9.98
C PHE A 29 -6.01 6.10 10.63
N LEU A 30 -5.04 5.19 10.51
CA LEU A 30 -5.17 3.79 10.93
C LEU A 30 -5.52 3.63 12.41
N ASP A 31 -5.04 4.55 13.25
CA ASP A 31 -5.30 4.64 14.69
C ASP A 31 -6.73 5.05 15.04
N GLN A 32 -7.46 5.65 14.09
CA GLN A 32 -8.82 6.15 14.27
C GLN A 32 -9.87 5.17 13.69
N LEU A 33 -9.44 4.05 13.09
CA LEU A 33 -10.34 3.07 12.51
C LEU A 33 -11.04 2.25 13.58
N THR A 34 -12.28 1.87 13.29
CA THR A 34 -12.95 0.81 14.07
C THR A 34 -12.27 -0.54 13.79
N PRO A 35 -12.38 -1.53 14.70
CA PRO A 35 -11.79 -2.85 14.47
C PRO A 35 -12.23 -3.50 13.16
N LEU A 36 -13.50 -3.34 12.77
CA LEU A 36 -14.02 -3.87 11.51
C LEU A 36 -13.40 -3.15 10.31
N ALA A 37 -13.36 -1.81 10.33
CA ALA A 37 -12.77 -1.03 9.25
C ALA A 37 -11.26 -1.29 9.08
N PHE A 38 -10.56 -1.59 10.18
CA PHE A 38 -9.16 -2.00 10.14
C PHE A 38 -8.99 -3.35 9.41
N VAL A 39 -9.82 -4.34 9.73
CA VAL A 39 -9.79 -5.65 9.04
C VAL A 39 -10.11 -5.48 7.56
N ASP A 40 -11.09 -4.65 7.21
CA ASP A 40 -11.43 -4.37 5.82
C ASP A 40 -10.25 -3.71 5.06
N LEU A 41 -9.56 -2.75 5.69
CA LEU A 41 -8.37 -2.10 5.11
C LEU A 41 -7.25 -3.12 4.84
N VAL A 42 -6.97 -3.99 5.81
CA VAL A 42 -5.93 -5.03 5.66
C VAL A 42 -6.31 -6.05 4.58
N ASN A 43 -7.57 -6.50 4.57
CA ASN A 43 -8.08 -7.41 3.53
C ASN A 43 -7.96 -6.81 2.13
N GLN A 44 -8.22 -5.51 1.97
CA GLN A 44 -8.05 -4.81 0.69
C GLN A 44 -6.58 -4.74 0.26
N GLU A 45 -5.64 -4.60 1.20
CA GLU A 45 -4.21 -4.64 0.89
C GLU A 45 -3.77 -6.04 0.44
N ASP A 46 -4.21 -7.09 1.13
CA ASP A 46 -3.89 -8.48 0.78
C ASP A 46 -4.42 -8.87 -0.61
N GLN A 47 -5.59 -8.36 -1.00
CA GLN A 47 -6.12 -8.58 -2.36
C GLN A 47 -5.18 -8.05 -3.45
N LYS A 48 -4.44 -6.96 -3.20
CA LYS A 48 -3.46 -6.43 -4.18
C LYS A 48 -2.32 -7.40 -4.41
N THR A 49 -1.90 -8.14 -3.37
CA THR A 49 -0.87 -9.17 -3.46
C THR A 49 -1.31 -10.30 -4.40
N ILE A 50 -2.53 -10.81 -4.21
CA ILE A 50 -3.10 -11.85 -5.07
C ILE A 50 -3.22 -11.34 -6.51
N ALA A 51 -3.72 -10.12 -6.70
CA ALA A 51 -3.89 -9.51 -8.02
C ALA A 51 -2.56 -9.34 -8.77
N LEU A 52 -1.44 -9.15 -8.08
CA LEU A 52 -0.11 -9.07 -8.69
C LEU A 52 0.49 -10.44 -9.02
N ILE A 53 0.23 -11.45 -8.19
CA ILE A 53 0.83 -12.78 -8.31
C ILE A 53 0.08 -13.65 -9.33
N VAL A 54 -1.26 -13.62 -9.35
CA VAL A 54 -2.09 -14.47 -10.23
C VAL A 54 -1.76 -14.29 -11.73
N PRO A 55 -1.63 -13.05 -12.26
CA PRO A 55 -1.21 -12.86 -13.65
C PRO A 55 0.19 -13.38 -13.92
N LYS A 56 1.12 -13.27 -12.95
CA LYS A 56 2.48 -13.80 -13.08
C LYS A 56 2.52 -15.33 -13.12
N LEU A 57 1.68 -16.01 -12.33
CA LEU A 57 1.56 -17.48 -12.38
C LEU A 57 0.91 -17.98 -13.68
N THR A 58 0.07 -17.16 -14.31
CA THR A 58 -0.66 -17.55 -15.54
C THR A 58 0.22 -17.50 -16.79
N VAL A 59 1.21 -16.61 -16.84
CA VAL A 59 2.14 -16.52 -18.00
C VAL A 59 3.20 -17.63 -18.02
N ASP A 60 3.51 -18.25 -16.88
CA ASP A 60 4.40 -19.42 -16.83
C ASP A 60 3.77 -20.66 -17.49
N ALA A 61 2.43 -20.77 -17.46
CA ALA A 61 1.71 -21.84 -18.14
C ALA A 61 1.78 -21.73 -19.68
N HIS A 62 1.88 -20.51 -20.23
CA HIS A 62 2.02 -20.30 -21.67
C HIS A 62 3.46 -20.49 -22.19
N HIS A 63 4.48 -20.52 -21.32
CA HIS A 63 5.85 -20.80 -21.73
C HIS A 63 6.11 -22.31 -21.99
N LEU A 64 5.29 -23.19 -21.41
CA LEU A 64 5.41 -24.64 -21.56
C LEU A 64 4.75 -25.23 -22.82
N GLN A 65 4.05 -24.42 -23.62
CA GLN A 65 3.36 -24.88 -24.83
C GLN A 65 4.16 -24.75 -26.13
N LYS A 66 5.40 -24.24 -26.09
CA LYS A 66 6.27 -24.08 -27.28
C LYS A 66 7.29 -25.21 -27.50
N PHE A 67 7.24 -26.28 -26.70
CA PHE A 67 8.14 -27.43 -26.82
C PHE A 67 7.41 -28.77 -27.07
N GLN A 68 6.24 -28.73 -27.70
CA GLN A 68 5.57 -29.92 -28.25
C GLN A 68 5.38 -29.76 -29.76
#